data_AF-A0A351C7K5-F1
#
_entry.id   AF-A0A351C7K5-F1
#
_cell.length_a   1.000
_cell.length_b   1.000
_cell.length_c   1.000
_cell.angle_alpha   90.00
_cell.angle_beta   90.00
_cell.angle_gamma   90.00
#
_symmetry.space_group_name_H-M   'P 1'
#
loop_
_entity.id
_entity.type
_entity.pdbx_description
1 polymer ?
#
loop_
_entity_poly.entity_id
_entity_poly.type
_entity_poly.pdbx_seq_one_letter_code
_entity_poly.pdbx_strand_id
1 'polypeptide(L)'
;ESVGHLIWPPPPGLDITNPDDLARLMESIPAGALVFVVLGWTLGAIAGGFTAGKISEDPTYLPSIFAGGILMTLGIVTLFMIPHPVWMWIMGIVLPVPCAWWGGRWAGVKE
;
A
#
# COMPACT_ATOMS: atom_id res chain seq x y z
N GLU A 1 -13.17 0.22 2.16
CA GLU A 1 -12.91 0.72 3.53
C GLU A 1 -14.01 0.34 4.53
N SER A 2 -15.30 0.41 4.17
CA SER A 2 -16.41 0.08 5.10
C SER A 2 -16.47 -1.37 5.60
N VAL A 3 -15.95 -2.34 4.83
CA VAL A 3 -15.98 -3.77 5.22
C VAL A 3 -15.00 -4.07 6.36
N GLY A 4 -13.87 -3.35 6.44
CA GLY A 4 -12.87 -3.59 7.48
C GLY A 4 -13.37 -3.21 8.89
N HIS A 5 -14.07 -2.08 9.00
CA HIS A 5 -14.60 -1.57 10.28
C HIS A 5 -15.80 -2.36 10.82
N LEU A 6 -16.50 -3.12 9.97
CA LEU A 6 -17.57 -4.02 10.40
C LEU A 6 -17.02 -5.30 11.06
N ILE A 7 -15.83 -5.73 10.65
CA ILE A 7 -15.21 -6.98 11.14
C ILE A 7 -14.30 -6.69 12.34
N TRP A 8 -13.65 -5.51 12.38
CA TRP A 8 -12.84 -5.05 13.51
C TRP A 8 -13.35 -3.70 14.04
N PRO A 9 -14.26 -3.70 15.04
CA PRO A 9 -14.68 -2.47 15.68
C PRO A 9 -13.53 -1.88 16.52
N PRO A 10 -13.33 -0.55 16.50
CA PRO A 10 -12.30 0.09 17.32
C PRO A 10 -12.65 -0.05 18.82
N PRO A 11 -11.65 -0.25 19.71
CA PRO A 11 -11.85 -0.31 21.15
C PRO A 11 -12.46 1.00 21.70
N PRO A 12 -13.40 0.93 22.65
CA PRO A 12 -13.94 2.13 23.29
C PRO A 12 -12.85 2.83 24.14
N GLY A 13 -12.73 4.15 24.01
CA GLY A 13 -11.78 4.98 24.76
C GLY A 13 -10.44 5.25 24.07
N LEU A 14 -10.32 4.93 22.78
CA LEU A 14 -9.10 5.14 22.00
C LEU A 14 -8.91 6.63 21.63
N ASP A 15 -7.84 7.26 22.12
CA ASP A 15 -7.40 8.56 21.62
C ASP A 15 -6.45 8.37 20.43
N ILE A 16 -6.94 8.60 19.22
CA ILE A 16 -6.17 8.50 17.97
C ILE A 16 -5.05 9.55 17.85
N THR A 17 -4.98 10.51 18.76
CA THR A 17 -3.90 11.50 18.83
C THR A 17 -2.79 11.07 19.78
N ASN A 18 -3.03 10.05 20.61
CA ASN A 18 -2.06 9.49 21.53
C ASN A 18 -1.29 8.31 20.89
N PRO A 19 0.05 8.41 20.71
CA PRO A 19 0.84 7.34 20.10
C PRO A 19 0.83 6.03 20.88
N ASP A 20 0.69 6.06 22.22
CA ASP A 20 0.64 4.85 23.04
C ASP A 20 -0.68 4.07 22.83
N ASP A 21 -1.78 4.78 22.62
CA ASP A 21 -3.08 4.19 22.30
C ASP A 21 -3.09 3.59 20.89
N LEU A 22 -2.44 4.26 19.94
CA LEU A 22 -2.27 3.73 18.58
C LEU A 22 -1.40 2.48 18.54
N ALA A 23 -0.33 2.42 19.36
CA ALA A 23 0.49 1.22 19.47
C ALA A 23 -0.31 0.04 20.04
N ARG A 24 -1.08 0.27 21.12
CA ARG A 24 -1.98 -0.75 21.68
C ARG A 24 -3.06 -1.21 20.70
N LEU A 25 -3.61 -0.28 19.91
CA LEU A 25 -4.53 -0.65 18.84
C LEU A 25 -3.85 -1.55 17.82
N MET A 26 -2.65 -1.18 17.34
CA MET A 26 -1.93 -1.97 16.35
C MET A 26 -1.61 -3.38 16.85
N GLU A 27 -1.25 -3.53 18.12
CA GLU A 27 -1.03 -4.85 18.75
C GLU A 27 -2.32 -5.69 18.83
N SER A 28 -3.49 -5.05 18.95
CA SER A 28 -4.78 -5.73 18.97
C SER A 28 -5.28 -6.12 17.57
N ILE A 29 -4.73 -5.52 16.50
CA ILE A 29 -5.10 -5.85 15.13
C ILE A 29 -4.46 -7.21 14.77
N PRO A 30 -5.26 -8.21 14.37
CA PRO A 30 -4.70 -9.49 13.98
C PRO A 30 -3.91 -9.36 12.69
N ALA A 31 -2.80 -10.10 12.63
CA ALA A 31 -1.87 -10.07 11.50
C ALA A 31 -2.55 -10.31 10.14
N GLY A 32 -3.61 -11.12 10.11
CA GLY A 32 -4.40 -11.35 8.88
C GLY A 32 -4.98 -10.07 8.29
N ALA A 33 -5.46 -9.14 9.11
CA ALA A 33 -5.98 -7.86 8.62
C ALA A 33 -4.88 -6.99 8.00
N LEU A 34 -3.68 -6.99 8.59
CA LEU A 34 -2.51 -6.28 8.06
C LEU A 34 -2.04 -6.87 6.72
N VAL A 35 -2.14 -8.20 6.55
CA VAL A 35 -1.85 -8.85 5.26
C VAL A 35 -2.81 -8.33 4.18
N PHE A 36 -4.10 -8.15 4.49
CA PHE A 36 -5.05 -7.57 3.52
C PHE A 36 -4.70 -6.13 3.14
N VAL A 37 -4.15 -5.33 4.06
CA VAL A 37 -3.66 -3.97 3.75
C VAL A 37 -2.51 -4.04 2.74
N VAL A 38 -1.52 -4.90 2.99
CA VAL A 38 -0.39 -5.07 2.05
C VAL A 38 -0.84 -5.62 0.70
N LEU A 39 -1.80 -6.54 0.67
CA LEU A 39 -2.41 -7.02 -0.57
C LEU A 39 -3.12 -5.87 -1.32
N GLY A 40 -3.84 -5.01 -0.60
CA GLY A 40 -4.46 -3.81 -1.17
C GLY A 40 -3.44 -2.88 -1.82
N TRP A 41 -2.34 -2.57 -1.12
CA TRP A 41 -1.24 -1.77 -1.67
C TRP A 41 -0.60 -2.41 -2.91
N THR A 42 -0.37 -3.73 -2.85
CA THR A 42 0.21 -4.51 -3.94
C THR A 42 -0.67 -4.46 -5.19
N LEU A 43 -1.97 -4.76 -5.04
CA LEU A 43 -2.93 -4.72 -6.13
C LEU A 43 -3.11 -3.30 -6.68
N GLY A 44 -3.13 -2.30 -5.80
CA GLY A 44 -3.14 -0.89 -6.19
C GLY A 44 -1.93 -0.50 -7.04
N ALA A 45 -0.73 -0.98 -6.67
CA ALA A 45 0.49 -0.75 -7.43
C ALA A 45 0.45 -1.41 -8.82
N ILE A 46 0.01 -2.66 -8.90
CA ILE A 46 -0.15 -3.37 -10.19
C ILE A 46 -1.16 -2.63 -11.07
N ALA A 47 -2.32 -2.28 -10.53
CA ALA A 47 -3.37 -1.58 -11.29
C ALA A 47 -2.92 -0.18 -11.72
N GLY A 48 -2.24 0.56 -10.85
CA GLY A 48 -1.69 1.88 -11.14
C GLY A 48 -0.62 1.82 -12.24
N GLY A 49 0.32 0.88 -12.13
CA GLY A 49 1.32 0.62 -13.16
C GLY A 49 0.73 0.20 -14.50
N PHE A 50 -0.23 -0.73 -14.50
CA PHE A 50 -0.95 -1.15 -15.71
C PHE A 50 -1.67 0.03 -16.37
N THR A 51 -2.38 0.84 -15.59
CA THR A 51 -3.11 2.01 -16.10
C THR A 51 -2.16 3.06 -16.65
N ALA A 52 -1.05 3.34 -15.95
CA ALA A 52 -0.03 4.26 -16.42
C ALA A 52 0.64 3.79 -17.72
N GLY A 53 0.98 2.50 -17.83
CA GLY A 53 1.52 1.90 -19.04
C GLY A 53 0.53 1.83 -20.21
N LYS A 54 -0.78 1.73 -19.94
CA LYS A 54 -1.83 1.76 -20.97
C LYS A 54 -2.08 3.15 -21.54
N ILE A 55 -2.00 4.18 -20.70
CA ILE A 55 -2.31 5.57 -21.07
C ILE A 55 -1.10 6.24 -21.69
N SER A 56 0.11 5.87 -21.27
CA SER A 56 1.31 6.46 -21.82
C SER A 56 1.61 5.94 -23.22
N GLU A 57 1.91 6.86 -24.13
CA GLU A 57 2.48 6.56 -25.45
C GLU A 57 4.01 6.35 -25.37
N ASP A 58 4.59 6.49 -24.17
CA ASP A 58 6.01 6.30 -23.93
C ASP A 58 6.36 4.81 -24.01
N PRO A 59 7.32 4.40 -24.86
CA PRO A 59 7.76 3.01 -24.96
C PRO A 59 8.56 2.56 -23.73
N THR A 60 8.93 3.47 -22.82
CA THR A 60 9.63 3.14 -21.58
C THR A 60 8.66 2.80 -20.46
N TYR A 61 9.11 1.95 -19.52
CA TYR A 61 8.35 1.66 -18.30
C TYR A 61 8.35 2.81 -17.27
N LEU A 62 8.91 3.99 -17.59
CA LEU A 62 9.01 5.12 -16.67
C LEU A 62 7.66 5.55 -16.07
N PRO A 63 6.57 5.71 -16.84
CA PRO A 63 5.27 6.10 -16.28
C PRO A 63 4.74 5.10 -15.25
N SER A 64 4.99 3.80 -15.50
CA SER A 64 4.60 2.72 -14.57
C SER A 64 5.44 2.76 -13.29
N ILE A 65 6.74 3.00 -13.41
CA ILE A 65 7.65 3.15 -12.26
C ILE A 65 7.28 4.39 -11.43
N PHE A 66 6.96 5.51 -12.07
CA PHE A 66 6.49 6.72 -11.38
C PHE A 66 5.20 6.47 -10.60
N ALA A 67 4.23 5.75 -11.17
CA ALA A 67 3.01 5.35 -10.46
C ALA A 67 3.34 4.49 -9.21
N GLY A 68 4.27 3.55 -9.36
CA GLY A 68 4.79 2.76 -8.22
C GLY A 68 5.48 3.63 -7.15
N GLY A 69 6.26 4.62 -7.57
CA GLY A 69 6.92 5.57 -6.69
C GLY A 69 5.95 6.41 -5.87
N ILE A 70 4.86 6.91 -6.49
CA ILE A 70 3.80 7.65 -5.79
C ILE A 70 3.16 6.76 -4.72
N LEU A 71 2.80 5.52 -5.06
CA LEU A 71 2.21 4.59 -4.11
C LEU A 71 3.18 4.17 -3.00
N MET A 72 4.47 4.06 -3.30
CA MET A 72 5.51 3.86 -2.29
C MET A 72 5.55 5.03 -1.30
N THR A 73 5.54 6.28 -1.80
CA THR A 73 5.53 7.46 -0.93
C THR A 73 4.28 7.49 -0.04
N LEU A 74 3.11 7.21 -0.59
CA LEU A 74 1.86 7.15 0.19
C LEU A 74 1.89 6.02 1.24
N GLY A 75 2.45 4.86 0.88
CA GLY A 75 2.67 3.76 1.82
C GLY A 75 3.62 4.14 2.97
N ILE A 76 4.74 4.80 2.64
CA ILE A 76 5.69 5.30 3.64
C ILE A 76 5.03 6.33 4.57
N VAL A 77 4.26 7.27 4.04
CA VAL A 77 3.50 8.23 4.87
C VAL A 77 2.58 7.48 5.83
N THR A 78 1.85 6.47 5.34
CA THR A 78 0.97 5.64 6.18
C THR A 78 1.74 4.92 7.29
N LEU A 79 2.93 4.40 6.98
CA LEU A 79 3.81 3.72 7.94
C LEU A 79 4.39 4.66 9.00
N PHE A 80 4.57 5.95 8.69
CA PHE A 80 4.99 6.98 9.65
C PHE A 80 3.84 7.49 10.53
N MET A 81 2.61 7.52 10.02
CA MET A 81 1.45 8.06 10.76
C MET A 81 0.99 7.16 11.90
N ILE A 82 1.17 5.84 11.76
CA ILE A 82 0.75 4.86 12.77
C ILE A 82 1.92 3.89 12.99
N PRO A 83 2.23 3.50 14.24
CA PRO A 83 3.24 2.48 14.49
C PRO A 83 2.81 1.16 13.84
N HIS A 84 3.59 0.66 12.88
CA HIS A 84 3.34 -0.61 12.19
C HIS A 84 4.47 -1.62 12.45
N PRO A 85 4.19 -2.94 12.32
CA PRO A 85 5.22 -3.97 12.37
C PRO A 85 6.32 -3.78 11.31
N VAL A 86 7.56 -4.16 11.65
CA VAL A 86 8.73 -4.01 10.77
C VAL A 86 8.56 -4.70 9.41
N TRP A 87 7.85 -5.83 9.36
CA TRP A 87 7.62 -6.53 8.10
C TRP A 87 6.75 -5.71 7.12
N MET A 88 5.83 -4.87 7.61
CA MET A 88 5.03 -3.97 6.77
C MET A 88 5.88 -2.85 6.19
N TRP A 89 6.89 -2.38 6.93
CA TRP A 89 7.85 -1.41 6.41
C TRP A 89 8.61 -1.96 5.21
N ILE A 90 9.12 -3.20 5.34
CA ILE A 90 9.83 -3.88 4.26
C ILE A 90 8.91 -4.01 3.04
N MET A 91 7.67 -4.49 3.24
CA MET A 91 6.72 -4.67 2.14
C MET A 91 6.31 -3.34 1.49
N GLY A 92 6.02 -2.31 2.29
CA GLY A 92 5.59 -1.00 1.80
C GLY A 92 6.66 -0.24 1.02
N ILE A 93 7.94 -0.52 1.25
CA ILE A 93 9.05 0.05 0.49
C ILE A 93 9.38 -0.80 -0.74
N VAL A 94 9.45 -2.12 -0.57
CA VAL A 94 9.97 -3.02 -1.60
C VAL A 94 8.92 -3.35 -2.67
N LEU A 95 7.65 -3.54 -2.30
CA LEU A 95 6.63 -4.05 -3.23
C LEU A 95 6.14 -3.03 -4.28
N PRO A 96 5.90 -1.74 -3.98
CA PRO A 96 5.15 -0.87 -4.90
C PRO A 96 5.82 -0.69 -6.27
N VAL A 97 7.14 -0.51 -6.31
CA VAL A 97 7.86 -0.26 -7.58
C VAL A 97 7.93 -1.52 -8.46
N PRO A 98 8.35 -2.71 -7.98
CA PRO A 98 8.29 -3.95 -8.75
C PRO A 98 6.87 -4.32 -9.21
N CYS A 99 5.87 -4.11 -8.36
CA CYS A 99 4.47 -4.42 -8.69
C CYS A 99 3.92 -3.50 -9.77
N ALA A 100 4.22 -2.21 -9.70
CA ALA A 100 3.82 -1.26 -10.73
C ALA A 100 4.54 -1.51 -12.06
N TRP A 101 5.84 -1.85 -12.02
CA TRP A 101 6.57 -2.28 -13.22
C TRP A 101 5.94 -3.53 -13.84
N TRP A 102 5.58 -4.53 -13.03
CA TRP A 102 4.93 -5.75 -13.52
C TRP A 102 3.57 -5.46 -14.15
N GLY A 103 2.78 -4.57 -13.55
CA GLY A 103 1.53 -4.07 -14.13
C GLY A 103 1.74 -3.38 -15.48
N GLY A 104 2.75 -2.52 -15.59
CA GLY A 104 3.14 -1.88 -16.85
C GLY A 104 3.55 -2.88 -17.94
N ARG A 105 4.21 -3.98 -17.57
CA ARG A 105 4.54 -5.06 -18.51
C ARG A 105 3.29 -5.73 -19.10
N TRP A 106 2.25 -5.94 -18.30
CA TRP A 106 0.97 -6.50 -18.76
C TRP A 106 0.17 -5.53 -19.64
N ALA A 107 0.42 -4.23 -19.54
CA ALA A 107 -0.23 -3.24 -20.41
C ALA A 107 0.22 -3.33 -21.87
N GLY A 108 1.31 -4.06 -22.15
CA GLY A 108 1.85 -4.22 -23.50
C GLY A 108 2.69 -3.03 -23.96
N VAL A 109 3.30 -2.30 -23.01
CA VAL A 109 4.36 -1.31 -23.31
C VAL A 109 5.45 -2.07 -24.09
N LYS A 110 5.54 -1.79 -25.38
CA LYS A 110 6.47 -2.46 -26.31
C LYS A 110 7.87 -1.96 -26.00
N GLU A 111 8.73 -2.88 -25.55
CA GLU A 111 10.17 -2.68 -25.39
C GLU A 111 10.85 -2.20 -26.67
#